data_AF-D3MPF6-F1
#
_entry.id   AF-D3MPF6-F1
#
_cell.length_a   1.000
_cell.length_b   1.000
_cell.length_c   1.000
_cell.angle_alpha   90.00
_cell.angle_beta   90.00
_cell.angle_gamma   90.00
#
_symmetry.space_group_name_H-M   'P 1'
#
loop_
_entity.id
_entity.type
_entity.pdbx_description
1 polymer ?
#
loop_
_entity_poly.entity_id
_entity_poly.type
_entity_poly.pdbx_seq_one_letter_code
_entity_poly.pdbx_strand_id
1 'polypeptide(L)'
;MRLKNTYRGLPKELYSDLLDRVWLGECDMDKLENFTYNKGGVSTLLVNEDLAKDMGLDPKLLYSKDMALVLTGKNKIKGTEPIAQAYMGHQFGYLNMLGDGRAILLGELEVGDKLVDIQLKGSGRTIYSRGGDGKASLGPMVREYLISEAMAGLGIATTRSLAICLTGEDVFRYKREKGAVLTRIADSHIRVGTFQFAEQTGGKDMVKDLADYSIKRHYKDILDDENKSSSSNIYIEFFRRVLNRQAKLIADWMSVGFIHGVMNTDNMAISGQTIDYGPCAFMDTYRLDTVYSSIDKAGRYAYKNQPTIGAWNLSWLAHSLVDLFDQDHEKGLDIAKKELEKFHLIFHSFWFDKLKKKIGIYGSEEDDSRLLFELLTMLEKYEADYTNTFLAMTYDELDYRELTGIKNLFESDEFKAWKDKLDSRRSLDIQKSRAKENDYKNLMKQNNPVIIARNRLVEDIISGLENGGDLSELIELASALKNPYELNQVNIKLAKKDISTPLTYRTYCGT
;
A
#
# COMPACT_ATOMS: atom_id res chain seq x y z
N MET A 1 -3.11 10.22 -24.53
CA MET A 1 -3.68 10.13 -23.18
C MET A 1 -4.75 11.21 -23.04
N ARG A 2 -6.03 10.86 -22.95
CA ARG A 2 -7.08 11.84 -22.59
C ARG A 2 -7.18 11.82 -21.07
N LEU A 3 -6.43 12.71 -20.41
CA LEU A 3 -6.59 12.95 -18.99
C LEU A 3 -7.79 13.87 -18.80
N LYS A 4 -8.68 13.54 -17.88
CA LYS A 4 -9.74 14.45 -17.46
C LYS A 4 -9.18 15.43 -16.44
N ASN A 5 -9.76 16.62 -16.40
CA ASN A 5 -9.53 17.56 -15.30
C ASN A 5 -9.88 16.86 -13.99
N THR A 6 -8.96 16.92 -13.04
CA THR A 6 -9.20 16.49 -11.67
C THR A 6 -10.48 17.17 -11.16
N TYR A 7 -11.44 16.39 -10.66
CA TYR A 7 -12.59 16.87 -9.89
C TYR A 7 -13.67 17.72 -10.62
N ARG A 8 -13.87 17.62 -11.94
CA ARG A 8 -14.96 18.35 -12.65
C ARG A 8 -16.19 17.50 -13.05
N GLY A 9 -16.56 16.51 -12.23
CA GLY A 9 -17.62 15.52 -12.54
C GLY A 9 -18.95 15.67 -11.79
N LEU A 10 -19.21 16.79 -11.12
CA LEU A 10 -20.46 17.07 -10.42
C LEU A 10 -21.17 18.29 -11.04
N PRO A 11 -22.52 18.33 -11.07
CA PRO A 11 -23.28 19.42 -11.68
C PRO A 11 -22.86 20.78 -11.14
N LYS A 12 -22.81 21.78 -12.04
CA LYS A 12 -22.39 23.15 -11.72
C LYS A 12 -23.25 23.80 -10.61
N GLU A 13 -24.46 23.30 -10.39
CA GLU A 13 -25.39 23.87 -9.40
C GLU A 13 -25.04 23.50 -7.94
N LEU A 14 -24.15 22.52 -7.69
CA LEU A 14 -23.73 22.10 -6.35
C LEU A 14 -22.50 22.86 -5.81
N TYR A 15 -21.91 23.77 -6.59
CA TYR A 15 -20.69 24.48 -6.24
C TYR A 15 -20.90 26.00 -6.27
N SER A 16 -21.59 26.56 -5.28
CA SER A 16 -21.66 28.01 -5.12
C SER A 16 -20.58 28.53 -4.15
N ASP A 17 -19.70 29.39 -4.68
CA ASP A 17 -18.96 30.49 -4.02
C ASP A 17 -17.97 30.21 -2.87
N LEU A 18 -17.95 29.03 -2.23
CA LEU A 18 -17.02 28.81 -1.10
C LEU A 18 -15.63 28.27 -1.52
N LEU A 19 -15.54 27.51 -2.61
CA LEU A 19 -14.28 26.88 -3.06
C LEU A 19 -13.41 27.79 -3.94
N ASP A 20 -14.00 28.80 -4.60
CA ASP A 20 -13.26 29.75 -5.44
C ASP A 20 -12.39 30.73 -4.62
N ARG A 21 -12.56 30.78 -3.29
CA ARG A 21 -11.78 31.66 -2.40
C ARG A 21 -10.50 31.02 -1.84
N VAL A 22 -10.21 29.76 -2.18
CA VAL A 22 -9.01 29.02 -1.72
C VAL A 22 -7.99 28.78 -2.86
N TRP A 23 -8.33 29.11 -4.11
CA TRP A 23 -7.71 28.50 -5.29
C TRP A 23 -7.10 29.44 -6.34
N LEU A 24 -6.43 30.52 -5.94
CA LEU A 24 -5.64 31.35 -6.87
C LEU A 24 -4.25 31.68 -6.32
N GLY A 25 -3.34 30.72 -6.46
CA GLY A 25 -1.90 30.96 -6.42
C GLY A 25 -1.33 30.86 -7.83
N GLU A 26 -1.56 31.90 -8.64
CA GLU A 26 -0.99 32.01 -9.98
C GLU A 26 0.55 32.06 -9.89
N CYS A 27 1.23 31.17 -10.62
CA CYS A 27 2.67 31.28 -10.84
C CYS A 27 2.92 31.46 -12.33
N ASP A 28 3.46 32.63 -12.64
CA ASP A 28 3.73 33.19 -13.96
C ASP A 28 4.82 32.39 -14.69
N MET A 29 4.51 31.89 -15.90
CA MET A 29 5.32 30.94 -16.67
C MET A 29 5.90 31.55 -17.96
N ASP A 30 5.97 32.88 -18.09
CA ASP A 30 6.57 33.56 -19.25
C ASP A 30 8.12 33.49 -19.31
N LYS A 31 8.73 32.45 -18.73
CA LYS A 31 10.18 32.23 -18.82
C LYS A 31 10.56 30.80 -19.20
N LEU A 32 10.88 30.69 -20.48
CA LEU A 32 12.19 30.30 -21.02
C LEU A 32 12.19 29.07 -21.94
N GLU A 33 12.59 29.39 -23.17
CA GLU A 33 12.93 28.51 -24.27
C GLU A 33 14.24 27.73 -24.05
N ASN A 34 14.30 26.60 -24.77
CA ASN A 34 15.44 26.06 -25.51
C ASN A 34 16.45 25.08 -24.86
N PHE A 35 16.66 24.02 -25.66
CA PHE A 35 17.80 23.11 -25.85
C PHE A 35 17.83 21.70 -25.23
N THR A 36 18.31 20.84 -26.12
CA THR A 36 18.33 19.39 -26.23
C THR A 36 19.50 18.74 -25.49
N TYR A 37 19.30 17.45 -25.16
CA TYR A 37 20.28 16.41 -24.79
C TYR A 37 21.71 16.84 -24.42
N ASN A 38 22.02 16.72 -23.13
CA ASN A 38 23.38 16.43 -22.68
C ASN A 38 23.36 15.61 -21.40
N LYS A 39 24.43 14.84 -21.17
CA LYS A 39 24.71 14.11 -19.92
C LYS A 39 24.39 15.03 -18.73
N GLY A 40 23.38 14.65 -17.93
CA GLY A 40 22.72 15.53 -16.95
C GLY A 40 21.26 15.89 -17.28
N GLY A 41 20.63 15.21 -18.25
CA GLY A 41 19.26 15.46 -18.68
C GLY A 41 18.20 14.61 -17.97
N VAL A 42 16.94 15.05 -18.09
CA VAL A 42 15.74 14.29 -17.71
C VAL A 42 15.61 13.04 -18.58
N SER A 43 15.33 11.89 -17.96
CA SER A 43 15.14 10.61 -18.68
C SER A 43 14.28 9.62 -17.90
N THR A 44 13.48 8.82 -18.60
CA THR A 44 12.78 7.67 -18.00
C THR A 44 13.77 6.54 -17.74
N LEU A 45 13.90 6.12 -16.48
CA LEU A 45 14.79 5.04 -16.05
C LEU A 45 14.12 3.67 -16.22
N LEU A 46 12.86 3.55 -15.78
CA LEU A 46 12.10 2.31 -15.79
C LEU A 46 10.62 2.60 -16.00
N VAL A 47 9.96 1.76 -16.81
CA VAL A 47 8.51 1.75 -17.01
C VAL A 47 7.96 0.37 -16.64
N ASN A 48 6.85 0.36 -15.92
CA ASN A 48 6.04 -0.83 -15.72
C ASN A 48 5.16 -1.06 -16.95
N GLU A 49 5.69 -1.80 -17.91
CA GLU A 49 5.05 -1.95 -19.23
C GLU A 49 3.70 -2.67 -19.17
N ASP A 50 3.51 -3.60 -18.24
CA ASP A 50 2.25 -4.33 -18.10
C ASP A 50 1.16 -3.41 -17.56
N LEU A 51 1.48 -2.64 -16.51
CA LEU A 51 0.57 -1.62 -15.99
C LEU A 51 0.25 -0.56 -17.04
N ALA A 52 1.25 -0.12 -17.82
CA ALA A 52 1.02 0.83 -18.90
C ALA A 52 0.01 0.28 -19.93
N LYS A 53 0.16 -0.98 -20.34
CA LYS A 53 -0.79 -1.66 -21.25
C LYS A 53 -2.17 -1.81 -20.64
N ASP A 54 -2.27 -2.21 -19.38
CA ASP A 54 -3.54 -2.32 -18.64
C ASP A 54 -4.28 -0.98 -18.58
N MET A 55 -3.55 0.13 -18.54
CA MET A 55 -4.07 1.49 -18.57
C MET A 55 -4.33 2.02 -20.00
N GLY A 56 -4.10 1.22 -21.04
CA GLY A 56 -4.24 1.65 -22.44
C GLY A 56 -3.18 2.65 -22.90
N LEU A 57 -2.01 2.67 -22.24
CA LEU A 57 -0.86 3.50 -22.59
C LEU A 57 0.16 2.69 -23.40
N ASP A 58 0.81 3.32 -24.37
CA ASP A 58 1.93 2.71 -25.09
C ASP A 58 3.22 2.84 -24.25
N PRO A 59 3.81 1.72 -23.79
CA PRO A 59 5.05 1.76 -23.00
C PRO A 59 6.20 2.46 -23.73
N LYS A 60 6.27 2.35 -25.07
CA LYS A 60 7.35 2.98 -25.86
C LYS A 60 7.29 4.50 -25.77
N LEU A 61 6.09 5.08 -25.72
CA LEU A 61 5.93 6.52 -25.57
C LEU A 61 6.41 7.01 -24.21
N LEU A 62 6.27 6.20 -23.14
CA LEU A 62 6.72 6.56 -21.79
C LEU A 62 8.25 6.68 -21.68
N TYR A 63 9.00 6.04 -22.58
CA TYR A 63 10.46 6.22 -22.70
C TYR A 63 10.87 7.42 -23.57
N SER A 64 9.94 8.10 -24.23
CA SER A 64 10.26 9.28 -25.04
C SER A 64 10.74 10.46 -24.17
N LYS A 65 11.55 11.35 -24.75
CA LYS A 65 12.06 12.55 -24.07
C LYS A 65 10.93 13.45 -23.58
N ASP A 66 9.91 13.64 -24.41
CA ASP A 66 8.77 14.49 -24.09
C ASP A 66 7.98 13.93 -22.91
N MET A 67 7.76 12.60 -22.87
CA MET A 67 7.12 11.98 -21.72
C MET A 67 8.00 12.03 -20.48
N ALA A 68 9.32 11.87 -20.57
CA ALA A 68 10.20 12.03 -19.42
C ALA A 68 10.09 13.46 -18.82
N LEU A 69 9.98 14.50 -19.64
CA LEU A 69 9.74 15.88 -19.18
C LEU A 69 8.38 16.03 -18.49
N VAL A 70 7.34 15.37 -19.00
CA VAL A 70 6.02 15.34 -18.36
C VAL A 70 6.05 14.60 -17.03
N LEU A 71 6.64 13.40 -17.00
CA LEU A 71 6.68 12.52 -15.83
C LEU A 71 7.63 13.01 -14.75
N THR A 72 8.45 14.02 -15.04
CA THR A 72 9.24 14.76 -14.04
C THR A 72 8.59 16.09 -13.62
N GLY A 73 7.44 16.44 -14.21
CA GLY A 73 6.73 17.68 -13.94
C GLY A 73 7.32 18.93 -14.59
N LYS A 74 8.33 18.79 -15.48
CA LYS A 74 8.89 19.93 -16.23
C LYS A 74 7.95 20.42 -17.33
N ASN A 75 7.17 19.51 -17.91
CA ASN A 75 6.14 19.83 -18.89
C ASN A 75 4.76 19.42 -18.38
N LYS A 76 3.76 20.20 -18.76
CA LYS A 76 2.36 19.89 -18.48
C LYS A 76 1.72 19.21 -19.70
N ILE A 77 0.82 18.25 -19.45
CA ILE A 77 -0.01 17.69 -20.51
C ILE A 77 -1.07 18.73 -20.88
N LYS A 78 -1.18 19.07 -22.17
CA LYS A 78 -2.17 20.04 -22.65
C LYS A 78 -3.58 19.60 -22.22
N GLY A 79 -4.31 20.51 -21.59
CA GLY A 79 -5.68 20.27 -21.15
C GLY A 79 -5.83 19.59 -19.78
N THR A 80 -4.74 19.36 -19.05
CA THR A 80 -4.83 18.98 -17.62
C THR A 80 -4.77 20.21 -16.72
N GLU A 81 -5.05 20.05 -15.45
CA GLU A 81 -4.81 21.05 -14.40
C GLU A 81 -4.18 20.33 -13.21
N PRO A 82 -2.83 20.22 -13.17
CA PRO A 82 -2.17 19.55 -12.08
C PRO A 82 -2.41 20.28 -10.76
N ILE A 83 -2.67 19.52 -9.70
CA ILE A 83 -2.94 20.07 -8.37
C ILE A 83 -2.05 19.42 -7.30
N ALA A 84 -1.88 20.13 -6.19
CA ALA A 84 -1.39 19.56 -4.93
C ALA A 84 -2.58 19.55 -3.96
N GLN A 85 -2.86 18.41 -3.33
CA GLN A 85 -4.01 18.29 -2.43
C GLN A 85 -3.67 18.82 -1.03
N ALA A 86 -4.62 19.54 -0.43
CA ALA A 86 -4.61 19.83 1.00
C ALA A 86 -5.18 18.62 1.77
N TYR A 87 -4.58 18.30 2.90
CA TYR A 87 -5.14 17.35 3.87
C TYR A 87 -4.54 17.62 5.25
N MET A 88 -5.17 17.09 6.30
CA MET A 88 -4.60 17.02 7.64
C MET A 88 -4.18 15.59 7.93
N GLY A 89 -3.59 15.35 9.09
CA GLY A 89 -3.34 13.99 9.53
C GLY A 89 -2.86 13.95 10.97
N HIS A 90 -3.29 12.92 11.69
CA HIS A 90 -2.73 12.60 12.98
C HIS A 90 -1.40 11.87 12.79
N GLN A 91 -0.31 12.63 12.84
CA GLN A 91 1.04 12.10 12.78
C GLN A 91 1.46 11.65 14.17
N PHE A 92 1.66 10.33 14.36
CA PHE A 92 1.96 9.74 15.68
C PHE A 92 0.97 10.15 16.79
N GLY A 93 -0.30 10.39 16.43
CA GLY A 93 -1.35 10.80 17.37
C GLY A 93 -1.58 12.30 17.48
N TYR A 94 -0.78 13.15 16.81
CA TYR A 94 -0.96 14.60 16.82
C TYR A 94 -1.52 15.12 15.49
N LEU A 95 -2.64 15.83 15.54
CA LEU A 95 -3.25 16.42 14.36
C LEU A 95 -2.37 17.56 13.82
N ASN A 96 -2.01 17.47 12.54
CA ASN A 96 -1.21 18.47 11.83
C ASN A 96 -1.89 18.88 10.53
N MET A 97 -1.68 20.14 10.13
CA MET A 97 -1.98 20.59 8.76
C MET A 97 -0.87 20.11 7.81
N LEU A 98 -1.27 19.39 6.77
CA LEU A 98 -0.39 18.72 5.82
C LEU A 98 -0.79 19.11 4.39
N GLY A 99 -0.61 18.18 3.45
CA GLY A 99 -0.84 18.36 2.03
C GLY A 99 0.25 17.68 1.22
N ASP A 100 0.06 17.64 -0.09
CA ASP A 100 1.01 17.07 -1.04
C ASP A 100 2.28 17.94 -1.11
N GLY A 101 3.18 17.80 -0.13
CA GLY A 101 4.37 18.64 0.00
C GLY A 101 5.50 18.33 -0.98
N ARG A 102 5.41 17.19 -1.68
CA ARG A 102 6.35 16.75 -2.72
C ARG A 102 5.66 15.90 -3.77
N ALA A 103 4.36 16.10 -3.94
CA ALA A 103 3.56 15.36 -4.87
C ALA A 103 2.66 16.29 -5.67
N ILE A 104 2.38 15.92 -6.91
CA ILE A 104 1.47 16.65 -7.79
C ILE A 104 0.58 15.63 -8.49
N LEU A 105 -0.73 15.75 -8.30
CA LEU A 105 -1.72 15.01 -9.08
C LEU A 105 -1.80 15.65 -10.46
N LEU A 106 -1.33 14.95 -11.50
CA LEU A 106 -1.35 15.45 -12.87
C LEU A 106 -2.75 15.51 -13.46
N GLY A 107 -3.60 14.58 -13.05
CA GLY A 107 -4.87 14.31 -13.71
C GLY A 107 -5.43 12.96 -13.33
N GLU A 108 -6.63 12.71 -13.85
CA GLU A 108 -7.33 11.45 -13.72
C GLU A 108 -7.42 10.78 -15.10
N LEU A 109 -7.18 9.47 -15.15
CA LEU A 109 -7.27 8.66 -16.36
C LEU A 109 -8.44 7.68 -16.25
N GLU A 110 -9.26 7.61 -17.29
CA GLU A 110 -10.27 6.56 -17.43
C GLU A 110 -9.64 5.28 -17.94
N VAL A 111 -9.82 4.19 -17.19
CA VAL A 111 -9.32 2.84 -17.51
C VAL A 111 -10.51 1.88 -17.39
N GLY A 112 -11.14 1.59 -18.53
CA GLY A 112 -12.45 0.93 -18.56
C GLY A 112 -13.50 1.75 -17.81
N ASP A 113 -14.20 1.14 -16.86
CA ASP A 113 -15.23 1.81 -16.03
C ASP A 113 -14.67 2.50 -14.79
N LYS A 114 -13.34 2.45 -14.60
CA LYS A 114 -12.65 3.02 -13.44
C LYS A 114 -11.97 4.34 -13.79
N LEU A 115 -11.88 5.20 -12.79
CA LEU A 115 -11.11 6.43 -12.83
C LEU A 115 -9.93 6.28 -11.88
N VAL A 116 -8.71 6.49 -12.38
CA VAL A 116 -7.47 6.37 -11.61
C VAL A 116 -6.70 7.69 -11.61
N ASP A 117 -6.09 8.00 -10.47
CA ASP A 117 -5.25 9.16 -10.28
C ASP A 117 -3.84 8.90 -10.81
N ILE A 118 -3.21 9.93 -11.38
CA ILE A 118 -1.80 9.91 -11.77
C ILE A 118 -1.05 10.98 -11.00
N GLN A 119 -0.27 10.56 -10.02
CA GLN A 119 0.48 11.45 -9.13
C GLN A 119 1.98 11.33 -9.39
N LEU A 120 2.66 12.46 -9.53
CA LEU A 120 4.12 12.52 -9.53
C LEU A 120 4.60 12.75 -8.11
N LYS A 121 5.49 11.90 -7.62
CA LYS A 121 6.14 12.04 -6.31
C LYS A 121 7.60 12.40 -6.51
N GLY A 122 8.02 13.53 -5.94
CA GLY A 122 9.37 14.07 -6.04
C GLY A 122 9.57 15.12 -7.14
N SER A 123 8.50 15.59 -7.78
CA SER A 123 8.55 16.53 -8.91
C SER A 123 8.90 17.97 -8.52
N GLY A 124 8.97 18.30 -7.23
CA GLY A 124 9.37 19.62 -6.75
C GLY A 124 8.46 20.18 -5.67
N ARG A 125 8.68 21.45 -5.34
CA ARG A 125 7.96 22.15 -4.26
C ARG A 125 6.52 22.43 -4.63
N THR A 126 5.68 22.39 -3.62
CA THR A 126 4.31 22.86 -3.63
C THR A 126 4.12 23.86 -2.48
N ILE A 127 2.93 24.46 -2.40
CA ILE A 127 2.56 25.30 -1.26
C ILE A 127 2.57 24.52 0.08
N TYR A 128 2.53 23.18 0.04
CA TYR A 128 2.52 22.30 1.23
C TYR A 128 3.91 21.74 1.60
N SER A 129 4.99 22.16 0.94
CA SER A 129 6.34 21.60 1.18
C SER A 129 6.91 21.89 2.58
N ARG A 130 6.32 22.80 3.37
CA ARG A 130 6.69 23.11 4.77
C ARG A 130 8.20 23.25 5.01
N GLY A 131 8.90 23.90 4.07
CA GLY A 131 10.36 24.13 4.12
C GLY A 131 11.23 23.08 3.44
N GLY A 132 10.67 21.95 3.02
CA GLY A 132 11.36 20.95 2.20
C GLY A 132 11.54 21.38 0.75
N ASP A 133 12.49 20.75 0.06
CA ASP A 133 12.81 21.01 -1.36
C ASP A 133 11.80 20.39 -2.35
N GLY A 134 10.88 19.56 -1.86
CA GLY A 134 9.87 18.88 -2.68
C GLY A 134 10.42 17.82 -3.63
N LYS A 135 11.73 17.54 -3.58
CA LYS A 135 12.41 16.58 -4.45
C LYS A 135 12.56 15.23 -3.75
N ALA A 136 12.76 14.18 -4.55
CA ALA A 136 13.10 12.85 -4.05
C ALA A 136 14.38 12.34 -4.71
N SER A 137 15.16 11.54 -3.99
CA SER A 137 16.30 10.82 -4.55
C SER A 137 15.86 9.48 -5.15
N LEU A 138 16.75 8.88 -5.95
CA LEU A 138 16.50 7.62 -6.65
C LEU A 138 16.14 6.46 -5.73
N GLY A 139 16.88 6.26 -4.62
CA GLY A 139 16.68 5.14 -3.71
C GLY A 139 15.24 4.99 -3.20
N PRO A 140 14.62 6.04 -2.62
CA PRO A 140 13.22 6.01 -2.20
C PRO A 140 12.23 5.68 -3.32
N MET A 141 12.46 6.14 -4.56
CA MET A 141 11.57 5.84 -5.69
C MET A 141 11.70 4.38 -6.13
N VAL A 142 12.91 3.82 -6.12
CA VAL A 142 13.17 2.40 -6.40
C VAL A 142 12.55 1.51 -5.32
N ARG A 143 12.70 1.87 -4.04
CA ARG A 143 12.05 1.16 -2.93
C ARG A 143 10.54 1.13 -3.12
N GLU A 144 9.93 2.29 -3.35
CA GLU A 144 8.48 2.38 -3.53
C GLU A 144 8.02 1.55 -4.73
N TYR A 145 8.73 1.60 -5.86
CA TYR A 145 8.44 0.75 -7.02
C TYR A 145 8.46 -0.74 -6.66
N LEU A 146 9.54 -1.23 -6.06
CA LEU A 146 9.69 -2.64 -5.71
C LEU A 146 8.63 -3.11 -4.70
N ILE A 147 8.38 -2.33 -3.64
CA ILE A 147 7.43 -2.73 -2.59
C ILE A 147 5.99 -2.63 -3.09
N SER A 148 5.61 -1.56 -3.81
CA SER A 148 4.26 -1.43 -4.37
C SER A 148 3.94 -2.56 -5.35
N GLU A 149 4.86 -2.89 -6.25
CA GLU A 149 4.65 -3.97 -7.21
C GLU A 149 4.73 -5.36 -6.57
N ALA A 150 5.51 -5.56 -5.50
CA ALA A 150 5.44 -6.76 -4.66
C ALA A 150 4.05 -6.94 -4.05
N MET A 151 3.48 -5.87 -3.48
CA MET A 151 2.14 -5.91 -2.89
C MET A 151 1.09 -6.25 -3.95
N ALA A 152 1.22 -5.70 -5.16
CA ALA A 152 0.34 -6.03 -6.28
C ALA A 152 0.45 -7.51 -6.69
N GLY A 153 1.67 -8.05 -6.84
CA GLY A 153 1.90 -9.46 -7.16
C GLY A 153 1.43 -10.42 -6.07
N LEU A 154 1.44 -9.98 -4.80
CA LEU A 154 0.86 -10.72 -3.68
C LEU A 154 -0.68 -10.71 -3.68
N GLY A 155 -1.31 -9.92 -4.56
CA GLY A 155 -2.76 -9.74 -4.62
C GLY A 155 -3.30 -8.81 -3.52
N ILE A 156 -2.46 -7.96 -2.95
CA ILE A 156 -2.83 -7.00 -1.89
C ILE A 156 -3.14 -5.64 -2.52
N ALA A 157 -4.26 -5.04 -2.12
CA ALA A 157 -4.68 -3.75 -2.66
C ALA A 157 -3.64 -2.65 -2.36
N THR A 158 -3.19 -1.96 -3.41
CA THR A 158 -2.06 -1.02 -3.34
C THR A 158 -2.10 0.04 -4.43
N THR A 159 -1.48 1.20 -4.20
CA THR A 159 -1.06 2.11 -5.27
C THR A 159 0.03 1.46 -6.11
N ARG A 160 0.02 1.73 -7.41
CA ARG A 160 0.91 1.11 -8.39
C ARG A 160 1.99 2.09 -8.86
N SER A 161 3.10 1.56 -9.33
CA SER A 161 4.21 2.36 -9.83
C SER A 161 4.34 2.22 -11.34
N LEU A 162 4.03 3.29 -12.07
CA LEU A 162 4.04 3.29 -13.54
C LEU A 162 5.43 3.54 -14.12
N ALA A 163 6.16 4.52 -13.58
CA ALA A 163 7.47 4.88 -14.10
C ALA A 163 8.36 5.52 -13.03
N ILE A 164 9.68 5.33 -13.18
CA ILE A 164 10.71 6.10 -12.47
C ILE A 164 11.44 6.94 -13.51
N CYS A 165 11.53 8.25 -13.29
CA CYS A 165 12.27 9.17 -14.14
C CYS A 165 13.38 9.86 -13.36
N LEU A 166 14.58 9.97 -13.94
CA LEU A 166 15.65 10.82 -13.43
C LEU A 166 15.39 12.27 -13.81
N THR A 167 15.64 13.19 -12.89
CA THR A 167 15.43 14.63 -13.11
C THR A 167 16.61 15.31 -13.83
N GLY A 168 17.75 14.63 -13.87
CA GLY A 168 19.04 15.21 -14.29
C GLY A 168 19.72 16.07 -13.21
N GLU A 169 19.05 16.28 -12.07
CA GLU A 169 19.52 17.11 -10.96
C GLU A 169 19.93 16.25 -9.78
N ASP A 170 20.88 16.73 -8.98
CA ASP A 170 21.19 16.10 -7.70
C ASP A 170 20.29 16.61 -6.59
N VAL A 171 20.02 15.72 -5.65
CA VAL A 171 19.31 15.98 -4.40
C VAL A 171 20.30 15.79 -3.27
N PHE A 172 20.38 16.79 -2.39
CA PHE A 172 21.29 16.78 -1.26
C PHE A 172 20.54 16.36 0.00
N ARG A 173 20.98 15.26 0.60
CA ARG A 173 20.53 14.77 1.91
C ARG A 173 21.76 14.66 2.82
N TYR A 174 22.03 13.47 3.35
CA TYR A 174 23.32 13.18 4.02
C TYR A 174 24.48 13.05 3.03
N LYS A 175 24.17 12.68 1.78
CA LYS A 175 25.09 12.58 0.66
C LYS A 175 24.46 13.23 -0.58
N ARG A 176 25.26 13.38 -1.65
CA ARG A 176 24.79 13.77 -2.97
C ARG A 176 24.14 12.56 -3.64
N GLU A 177 22.85 12.67 -3.98
CA GLU A 177 22.07 11.59 -4.57
C GLU A 177 21.45 12.04 -5.89
N LYS A 178 21.23 11.11 -6.82
CA LYS A 178 20.51 11.43 -8.07
C LYS A 178 19.04 11.71 -7.77
N GLY A 179 18.52 12.83 -8.27
CA GLY A 179 17.11 13.16 -8.19
C GLY A 179 16.25 12.27 -9.10
N ALA A 180 15.10 11.86 -8.58
CA ALA A 180 14.15 11.02 -9.29
C ALA A 180 12.70 11.38 -8.96
N VAL A 181 11.81 11.06 -9.89
CA VAL A 181 10.36 11.17 -9.74
C VAL A 181 9.74 9.81 -9.99
N LEU A 182 8.82 9.42 -9.11
CA LEU A 182 7.96 8.25 -9.31
C LEU A 182 6.59 8.71 -9.83
N THR A 183 6.11 8.07 -10.88
CA THR A 183 4.72 8.19 -11.33
C THR A 183 3.88 7.11 -10.66
N ARG A 184 3.08 7.52 -9.68
CA ARG A 184 2.19 6.68 -8.90
C ARG A 184 0.78 6.68 -9.49
N ILE A 185 0.16 5.50 -9.52
CA ILE A 185 -1.23 5.29 -9.94
C ILE A 185 -2.04 4.82 -8.74
N ALA A 186 -3.21 5.41 -8.51
CA ALA A 186 -4.09 5.02 -7.41
C ALA A 186 -5.57 5.08 -7.83
N ASP A 187 -6.44 4.33 -7.15
CA ASP A 187 -7.88 4.49 -7.36
C ASP A 187 -8.32 5.89 -6.92
N SER A 188 -7.73 6.42 -5.85
CA SER A 188 -7.73 7.84 -5.49
C SER A 188 -6.65 8.14 -4.44
N HIS A 189 -6.29 9.41 -4.30
CA HIS A 189 -5.46 9.92 -3.19
C HIS A 189 -6.28 10.51 -2.03
N ILE A 190 -7.59 10.18 -1.95
CA ILE A 190 -8.44 10.59 -0.83
C ILE A 190 -8.09 9.74 0.39
N ARG A 191 -7.79 10.41 1.50
CA ARG A 191 -7.32 9.79 2.75
C ARG A 191 -8.31 10.07 3.88
N VAL A 192 -8.20 9.36 5.00
CA VAL A 192 -8.87 9.78 6.25
C VAL A 192 -8.48 11.22 6.60
N GLY A 193 -7.20 11.58 6.42
CA GLY A 193 -6.71 12.95 6.57
C GLY A 193 -7.40 14.01 5.70
N THR A 194 -7.95 13.63 4.53
CA THR A 194 -8.72 14.53 3.67
C THR A 194 -10.09 14.86 4.29
N PHE A 195 -10.73 13.87 4.93
CA PHE A 195 -11.97 14.09 5.70
C PHE A 195 -11.74 14.94 6.94
N GLN A 196 -10.63 14.72 7.64
CA GLN A 196 -10.24 15.56 8.79
C GLN A 196 -10.00 17.02 8.38
N PHE A 197 -9.41 17.25 7.20
CA PHE A 197 -9.30 18.59 6.65
C PHE A 197 -10.67 19.20 6.34
N ALA A 198 -11.53 18.47 5.62
CA ALA A 198 -12.86 18.93 5.24
C ALA A 198 -13.70 19.34 6.47
N GLU A 199 -13.69 18.51 7.52
CA GLU A 199 -14.37 18.79 8.78
C GLU A 199 -13.86 20.08 9.44
N GLN A 200 -12.54 20.26 9.51
CA GLN A 200 -11.93 21.42 10.17
C GLN A 200 -12.10 22.73 9.40
N THR A 201 -12.09 22.70 8.07
CA THR A 201 -12.12 23.93 7.25
C THR A 201 -13.50 24.29 6.72
N GLY A 202 -14.38 23.30 6.51
CA GLY A 202 -15.68 23.50 5.87
C GLY A 202 -16.85 22.84 6.60
N GLY A 203 -16.61 22.19 7.74
CA GLY A 203 -17.65 21.56 8.55
C GLY A 203 -18.44 20.49 7.79
N LYS A 204 -19.70 20.31 8.21
CA LYS A 204 -20.60 19.26 7.71
C LYS A 204 -20.78 19.27 6.20
N ASP A 205 -20.93 20.44 5.58
CA ASP A 205 -21.23 20.54 4.15
C ASP A 205 -20.06 20.06 3.29
N MET A 206 -18.83 20.46 3.64
CA MET A 206 -17.64 20.02 2.92
C MET A 206 -17.35 18.52 3.13
N VAL A 207 -17.62 18.00 4.32
CA VAL A 207 -17.56 16.54 4.59
C VAL A 207 -18.57 15.81 3.71
N LYS A 208 -19.80 16.33 3.62
CA LYS A 208 -20.87 15.73 2.81
C LYS A 208 -20.47 15.68 1.34
N ASP A 209 -19.98 16.78 0.77
CA ASP A 209 -19.55 16.83 -0.62
C ASP A 209 -18.42 15.84 -0.91
N LEU A 210 -17.45 15.74 0.01
CA LEU A 210 -16.36 14.77 -0.11
C LEU A 210 -16.85 13.33 0.02
N ALA A 211 -17.81 13.05 0.90
CA ALA A 211 -18.44 11.75 1.06
C ALA A 211 -19.22 11.35 -0.21
N ASP A 212 -20.05 12.24 -0.74
CA ASP A 212 -20.84 12.03 -1.95
C ASP A 212 -19.92 11.73 -3.15
N TYR A 213 -18.84 12.52 -3.30
CA TYR A 213 -17.82 12.26 -4.32
C TYR A 213 -17.16 10.89 -4.12
N SER A 214 -16.76 10.56 -2.90
CA SER A 214 -16.09 9.29 -2.58
C SER A 214 -16.98 8.07 -2.84
N ILE A 215 -18.28 8.17 -2.53
CA ILE A 215 -19.29 7.14 -2.82
C ILE A 215 -19.42 6.97 -4.33
N LYS A 216 -19.66 8.06 -5.07
CA LYS A 216 -19.77 8.03 -6.54
C LYS A 216 -18.49 7.49 -7.21
N ARG A 217 -17.32 7.70 -6.61
CA ARG A 217 -16.06 7.24 -7.17
C ARG A 217 -15.78 5.76 -6.89
N HIS A 218 -15.99 5.31 -5.65
CA HIS A 218 -15.48 4.01 -5.17
C HIS A 218 -16.57 2.97 -4.89
N TYR A 219 -17.81 3.40 -4.73
CA TYR A 219 -18.93 2.61 -4.20
C TYR A 219 -20.25 2.97 -4.90
N LYS A 220 -20.22 3.08 -6.24
CA LYS A 220 -21.41 3.40 -7.06
C LYS A 220 -22.58 2.46 -6.80
N ASP A 221 -22.28 1.20 -6.46
CA ASP A 221 -23.27 0.18 -6.10
C ASP A 221 -24.13 0.54 -4.88
N ILE A 222 -23.67 1.45 -4.01
CA ILE A 222 -24.49 1.98 -2.90
C ILE A 222 -25.64 2.83 -3.44
N LEU A 223 -25.44 3.53 -4.57
CA LEU A 223 -26.43 4.41 -5.19
C LEU A 223 -27.45 3.63 -6.04
N ASP A 224 -27.05 2.48 -6.59
CA ASP A 224 -27.86 1.68 -7.51
C ASP A 224 -28.83 0.71 -6.79
N ASP A 225 -28.70 0.54 -5.47
CA ASP A 225 -29.53 -0.38 -4.68
C ASP A 225 -30.82 0.29 -4.19
N GLU A 226 -31.84 0.33 -5.06
CA GLU A 226 -33.20 0.86 -4.76
C GLU A 226 -33.83 0.22 -3.49
N ASN A 227 -33.45 -1.02 -3.15
CA ASN A 227 -33.97 -1.75 -2.00
C ASN A 227 -33.25 -1.43 -0.68
N LYS A 228 -31.99 -0.96 -0.69
CA LYS A 228 -31.27 -0.50 0.53
C LYS A 228 -31.44 0.99 0.81
N SER A 229 -31.65 1.81 -0.22
CA SER A 229 -31.89 3.25 -0.08
C SER A 229 -33.14 3.58 0.77
N SER A 230 -34.03 2.60 0.98
CA SER A 230 -35.25 2.77 1.79
C SER A 230 -35.08 2.40 3.28
N SER A 231 -33.92 1.89 3.73
CA SER A 231 -33.77 1.40 5.13
C SER A 231 -32.44 1.69 5.83
N SER A 232 -31.38 2.10 5.12
CA SER A 232 -30.10 2.45 5.75
C SER A 232 -29.50 3.72 5.16
N ASN A 233 -29.05 4.63 6.03
CA ASN A 233 -28.32 5.84 5.64
C ASN A 233 -27.07 5.49 4.81
N ILE A 234 -26.95 6.08 3.61
CA ILE A 234 -25.87 5.83 2.65
C ILE A 234 -24.48 6.08 3.22
N TYR A 235 -24.34 7.04 4.14
CA TYR A 235 -23.05 7.38 4.74
C TYR A 235 -22.58 6.33 5.75
N ILE A 236 -23.53 5.67 6.44
CA ILE A 236 -23.23 4.52 7.31
C ILE A 236 -22.71 3.36 6.45
N GLU A 237 -23.35 3.09 5.31
CA GLU A 237 -22.88 2.04 4.39
C GLU A 237 -21.52 2.38 3.78
N PHE A 238 -21.30 3.64 3.39
CA PHE A 238 -19.97 4.12 2.97
C PHE A 238 -18.90 3.83 4.03
N PHE A 239 -19.15 4.21 5.29
CA PHE A 239 -18.22 3.93 6.39
C PHE A 239 -17.99 2.42 6.56
N ARG A 240 -19.03 1.59 6.52
CA ARG A 240 -18.91 0.13 6.59
C ARG A 240 -18.04 -0.43 5.47
N ARG A 241 -18.17 0.07 4.23
CA ARG A 241 -17.35 -0.39 3.10
C ARG A 241 -15.88 -0.01 3.30
N VAL A 242 -15.59 1.21 3.75
CA VAL A 242 -14.22 1.64 4.06
C VAL A 242 -13.64 0.80 5.20
N LEU A 243 -14.40 0.61 6.28
CA LEU A 243 -14.02 -0.21 7.44
C LEU A 243 -13.68 -1.65 7.04
N ASN A 244 -14.55 -2.31 6.26
CA ASN A 244 -14.31 -3.68 5.79
C ASN A 244 -13.09 -3.78 4.87
N ARG A 245 -12.91 -2.83 3.93
CA ARG A 245 -11.73 -2.82 3.04
C ARG A 245 -10.43 -2.64 3.84
N GLN A 246 -10.43 -1.75 4.83
CA GLN A 246 -9.27 -1.49 5.67
C GLN A 246 -8.96 -2.66 6.61
N ALA A 247 -9.98 -3.29 7.19
CA ALA A 247 -9.80 -4.51 7.98
C ALA A 247 -9.20 -5.65 7.14
N LYS A 248 -9.70 -5.86 5.91
CA LYS A 248 -9.15 -6.83 4.97
C LYS A 248 -7.70 -6.48 4.57
N LEU A 249 -7.42 -5.21 4.25
CA LEU A 249 -6.10 -4.76 3.86
C LEU A 249 -5.06 -5.03 4.94
N ILE A 250 -5.37 -4.69 6.19
CA ILE A 250 -4.47 -4.92 7.32
C ILE A 250 -4.34 -6.42 7.59
N ALA A 251 -5.39 -7.22 7.46
CA ALA A 251 -5.29 -8.68 7.54
C ALA A 251 -4.37 -9.27 6.46
N ASP A 252 -4.46 -8.75 5.23
CA ASP A 252 -3.56 -9.12 4.13
C ASP A 252 -2.10 -8.75 4.48
N TRP A 253 -1.83 -7.54 4.99
CA TRP A 253 -0.50 -7.12 5.46
C TRP A 253 0.05 -8.08 6.51
N MET A 254 -0.75 -8.37 7.52
CA MET A 254 -0.37 -9.27 8.60
C MET A 254 -0.05 -10.68 8.06
N SER A 255 -0.83 -11.19 7.09
CA SER A 255 -0.65 -12.54 6.54
C SER A 255 0.66 -12.77 5.78
N VAL A 256 1.30 -11.70 5.31
CA VAL A 256 2.59 -11.74 4.59
C VAL A 256 3.73 -11.09 5.38
N GLY A 257 3.49 -10.74 6.64
CA GLY A 257 4.51 -10.11 7.49
C GLY A 257 4.91 -8.70 7.06
N PHE A 258 4.02 -7.95 6.41
CA PHE A 258 4.28 -6.58 5.99
C PHE A 258 4.06 -5.59 7.14
N ILE A 259 5.03 -4.69 7.34
CA ILE A 259 4.98 -3.58 8.29
C ILE A 259 5.02 -2.26 7.51
N HIS A 260 3.96 -1.47 7.62
CA HIS A 260 3.85 -0.18 6.93
C HIS A 260 4.75 0.90 7.56
N GLY A 261 4.94 0.85 8.88
CA GLY A 261 5.87 1.72 9.62
C GLY A 261 5.41 3.18 9.87
N VAL A 262 4.42 3.71 9.15
CA VAL A 262 3.86 5.07 9.35
C VAL A 262 2.37 5.08 9.01
N MET A 263 1.55 4.44 9.86
CA MET A 263 0.09 4.40 9.68
C MET A 263 -0.57 5.65 10.29
N ASN A 264 -0.15 6.84 9.86
CA ASN A 264 -0.88 8.07 10.18
C ASN A 264 -2.23 8.10 9.43
N THR A 265 -3.18 8.93 9.86
CA THR A 265 -4.47 9.04 9.18
C THR A 265 -4.36 9.63 7.76
N ASP A 266 -3.31 10.42 7.47
CA ASP A 266 -2.99 10.86 6.10
C ASP A 266 -2.44 9.74 5.21
N ASN A 267 -2.05 8.59 5.76
CA ASN A 267 -1.59 7.43 4.99
C ASN A 267 -2.65 6.31 4.94
N MET A 268 -3.91 6.62 5.23
CA MET A 268 -5.03 5.67 5.15
C MET A 268 -5.97 6.06 4.02
N ALA A 269 -5.81 5.43 2.85
CA ALA A 269 -6.61 5.72 1.66
C ALA A 269 -8.05 5.21 1.80
N ILE A 270 -9.03 6.03 1.42
CA ILE A 270 -10.44 5.66 1.44
C ILE A 270 -10.75 4.51 0.48
N SER A 271 -9.98 4.38 -0.60
CA SER A 271 -10.09 3.27 -1.55
C SER A 271 -9.79 1.90 -0.93
N GLY A 272 -9.08 1.84 0.21
CA GLY A 272 -8.58 0.60 0.80
C GLY A 272 -7.30 0.08 0.15
N GLN A 273 -6.51 0.96 -0.47
CA GLN A 273 -5.19 0.66 -1.00
C GLN A 273 -4.08 0.97 0.02
N THR A 274 -3.03 0.15 0.02
CA THR A 274 -1.74 0.52 0.62
C THR A 274 -1.18 1.74 -0.11
N ILE A 275 -0.74 2.77 0.61
CA ILE A 275 -0.22 4.03 0.04
C ILE A 275 0.99 4.52 0.84
N ASP A 276 1.84 5.31 0.21
CA ASP A 276 2.98 5.98 0.86
C ASP A 276 4.00 5.02 1.49
N TYR A 277 4.67 4.28 0.60
CA TYR A 277 5.81 3.39 0.87
C TYR A 277 7.08 4.15 1.31
N GLY A 278 7.02 4.75 2.49
CA GLY A 278 8.18 5.33 3.17
C GLY A 278 9.00 4.25 3.88
N PRO A 279 8.96 4.18 5.21
CA PRO A 279 9.77 3.23 5.96
C PRO A 279 8.99 1.94 6.24
N CYS A 280 8.55 1.31 5.15
CA CYS A 280 7.83 0.05 5.16
C CYS A 280 8.75 -1.10 4.74
N ALA A 281 8.41 -2.31 5.15
CA ALA A 281 9.22 -3.49 4.90
C ALA A 281 8.47 -4.77 5.25
N PHE A 282 8.88 -5.87 4.63
CA PHE A 282 8.47 -7.22 5.04
C PHE A 282 9.41 -7.71 6.15
N MET A 283 8.86 -8.46 7.11
CA MET A 283 9.67 -9.14 8.11
C MET A 283 10.38 -10.36 7.51
N ASP A 284 11.64 -10.54 7.88
CA ASP A 284 12.36 -11.79 7.67
C ASP A 284 12.02 -12.73 8.84
N THR A 285 12.63 -12.51 10.00
CA THR A 285 12.33 -13.20 11.26
C THR A 285 10.97 -12.78 11.83
N TYR A 286 10.15 -13.76 12.22
CA TYR A 286 8.87 -13.50 12.86
C TYR A 286 9.04 -12.93 14.27
N ARG A 287 8.64 -11.67 14.44
CA ARG A 287 8.62 -10.96 15.72
C ARG A 287 7.47 -9.98 15.79
N LEU A 288 6.67 -10.07 16.85
CA LEU A 288 5.47 -9.25 17.02
C LEU A 288 5.79 -7.76 17.21
N ASP A 289 6.94 -7.45 17.79
CA ASP A 289 7.41 -6.09 18.09
C ASP A 289 8.27 -5.48 16.98
N THR A 290 8.34 -6.11 15.80
CA THR A 290 9.12 -5.60 14.65
C THR A 290 8.66 -4.19 14.25
N VAL A 291 9.64 -3.27 14.15
CA VAL A 291 9.45 -1.87 13.74
C VAL A 291 10.58 -1.49 12.78
N TYR A 292 10.23 -0.95 11.62
CA TYR A 292 11.22 -0.51 10.62
C TYR A 292 11.39 1.00 10.53
N SER A 293 10.37 1.76 10.93
CA SER A 293 10.43 3.21 10.87
C SER A 293 11.47 3.78 11.82
N SER A 294 12.46 4.47 11.25
CA SER A 294 13.54 5.07 12.03
C SER A 294 13.07 6.12 13.05
N ILE A 295 11.90 6.71 12.82
CA ILE A 295 11.26 7.69 13.68
C ILE A 295 10.30 7.07 14.70
N ASP A 296 9.91 5.80 14.54
CA ASP A 296 9.02 5.10 15.47
C ASP A 296 9.78 4.46 16.63
N LYS A 297 10.28 5.30 17.55
CA LYS A 297 11.04 4.81 18.72
C LYS A 297 10.19 4.07 19.74
N ALA A 298 8.88 4.33 19.78
CA ALA A 298 7.95 3.74 20.75
C ALA A 298 7.24 2.48 20.22
N GLY A 299 7.48 2.10 18.96
CA GLY A 299 6.82 0.98 18.31
C GLY A 299 5.32 1.18 18.12
N ARG A 300 4.86 2.42 17.93
CA ARG A 300 3.45 2.75 17.67
C ARG A 300 2.93 1.96 16.46
N TYR A 301 3.75 1.81 15.43
CA TYR A 301 3.44 1.13 14.17
C TYR A 301 4.15 -0.22 14.04
N ALA A 302 4.50 -0.86 15.17
CA ALA A 302 5.00 -2.23 15.19
C ALA A 302 4.01 -3.20 14.53
N TYR A 303 4.50 -4.33 14.02
CA TYR A 303 3.68 -5.36 13.36
C TYR A 303 2.40 -5.69 14.13
N LYS A 304 2.50 -6.02 15.43
CA LYS A 304 1.34 -6.36 16.28
C LYS A 304 0.32 -5.23 16.45
N ASN A 305 0.75 -3.98 16.31
CA ASN A 305 -0.07 -2.80 16.57
C ASN A 305 -0.87 -2.34 15.35
N GLN A 306 -0.54 -2.80 14.14
CA GLN A 306 -1.19 -2.36 12.89
C GLN A 306 -2.73 -2.49 12.93
N PRO A 307 -3.34 -3.57 13.44
CA PRO A 307 -4.80 -3.67 13.52
C PRO A 307 -5.41 -2.62 14.45
N THR A 308 -4.86 -2.45 15.65
CA THR A 308 -5.33 -1.45 16.62
C THR A 308 -5.18 -0.03 16.08
N ILE A 309 -4.08 0.26 15.39
CA ILE A 309 -3.88 1.55 14.73
C ILE A 309 -4.87 1.75 13.56
N GLY A 310 -5.19 0.69 12.82
CA GLY A 310 -6.23 0.72 11.79
C GLY A 310 -7.59 1.13 12.37
N ALA A 311 -8.01 0.50 13.47
CA ALA A 311 -9.23 0.88 14.19
C ALA A 311 -9.18 2.34 14.66
N TRP A 312 -8.04 2.77 15.22
CA TRP A 312 -7.84 4.14 15.69
C TRP A 312 -7.89 5.17 14.55
N ASN A 313 -7.36 4.85 13.37
CA ASN A 313 -7.49 5.74 12.22
C ASN A 313 -8.93 5.80 11.70
N LEU A 314 -9.65 4.66 11.69
CA LEU A 314 -11.06 4.59 11.30
C LEU A 314 -11.98 5.33 12.28
N SER A 315 -11.63 5.42 13.56
CA SER A 315 -12.42 6.22 14.51
C SER A 315 -12.41 7.69 14.13
N TRP A 316 -11.31 8.20 13.57
CA TRP A 316 -11.25 9.57 13.06
C TRP A 316 -12.07 9.78 11.80
N LEU A 317 -12.10 8.80 10.90
CA LEU A 317 -13.02 8.87 9.77
C LEU A 317 -14.48 8.87 10.25
N ALA A 318 -14.81 7.99 11.20
CA ALA A 318 -16.15 7.90 11.76
C ALA A 318 -16.55 9.22 12.42
N HIS A 319 -15.64 9.84 13.19
CA HIS A 319 -15.83 11.15 13.81
C HIS A 319 -16.22 12.21 12.77
N SER A 320 -15.45 12.34 11.69
CA SER A 320 -15.75 13.32 10.63
C SER A 320 -17.10 13.06 9.95
N LEU A 321 -17.68 11.86 10.04
CA LEU A 321 -18.95 11.49 9.41
C LEU A 321 -20.15 11.51 10.38
N VAL A 322 -19.97 11.79 11.67
CA VAL A 322 -21.02 11.66 12.72
C VAL A 322 -22.30 12.39 12.34
N ASP A 323 -22.20 13.66 11.93
CA ASP A 323 -23.36 14.49 11.58
C ASP A 323 -24.04 14.08 10.26
N LEU A 324 -23.42 13.15 9.51
CA LEU A 324 -24.00 12.53 8.33
C LEU A 324 -24.70 11.21 8.65
N PHE A 325 -24.39 10.56 9.79
CA PHE A 325 -25.03 9.32 10.20
C PHE A 325 -26.44 9.54 10.76
N ASP A 326 -26.63 10.63 11.50
CA ASP A 326 -27.94 11.04 12.04
C ASP A 326 -27.99 12.58 12.15
N GLN A 327 -29.19 13.16 12.20
CA GLN A 327 -29.36 14.59 12.47
C GLN A 327 -29.07 14.93 13.94
N ASP A 328 -29.29 13.98 14.84
CA ASP A 328 -28.92 14.04 16.24
C ASP A 328 -27.48 13.55 16.42
N HIS A 329 -26.59 14.47 16.81
CA HIS A 329 -25.16 14.21 16.97
C HIS A 329 -24.87 13.03 17.91
N GLU A 330 -25.59 12.91 19.03
CA GLU A 330 -25.37 11.83 20.01
C GLU A 330 -25.76 10.46 19.44
N LYS A 331 -26.81 10.41 18.62
CA LYS A 331 -27.17 9.19 17.89
C LYS A 331 -26.14 8.86 16.81
N GLY A 332 -25.64 9.85 16.11
CA GLY A 332 -24.54 9.68 15.15
C GLY A 332 -23.29 9.10 15.81
N LEU A 333 -22.94 9.57 17.01
CA LEU A 333 -21.83 9.04 17.81
C LEU A 333 -22.05 7.58 18.23
N ASP A 334 -23.26 7.24 18.68
CA ASP A 334 -23.62 5.86 19.04
C ASP A 334 -23.53 4.91 17.83
N ILE A 335 -24.01 5.34 16.66
CA ILE A 335 -23.85 4.61 15.39
C ILE A 335 -22.37 4.41 15.06
N ALA A 336 -21.57 5.48 15.11
CA ALA A 336 -20.15 5.44 14.82
C ALA A 336 -19.41 4.42 15.72
N LYS A 337 -19.69 4.43 17.03
CA LYS A 337 -19.13 3.49 18.00
C LYS A 337 -19.53 2.05 17.68
N LYS A 338 -20.82 1.78 17.47
CA LYS A 338 -21.35 0.45 17.15
C LYS A 338 -20.76 -0.14 15.88
N GLU A 339 -20.54 0.68 14.85
CA GLU A 339 -19.90 0.22 13.61
C GLU A 339 -18.40 -0.03 13.82
N LEU A 340 -17.72 0.84 14.58
CA LEU A 340 -16.29 0.68 14.86
C LEU A 340 -15.98 -0.56 15.72
N GLU A 341 -16.84 -0.91 16.68
CA GLU A 341 -16.71 -2.11 17.53
C GLU A 341 -16.63 -3.42 16.70
N LYS A 342 -17.19 -3.42 15.48
CA LYS A 342 -17.15 -4.58 14.57
C LYS A 342 -15.77 -4.78 13.93
N PHE A 343 -14.90 -3.76 13.93
CA PHE A 343 -13.62 -3.81 13.22
C PHE A 343 -12.77 -5.01 13.61
N HIS A 344 -12.57 -5.26 14.90
CA HIS A 344 -11.69 -6.35 15.34
C HIS A 344 -12.23 -7.72 14.96
N LEU A 345 -13.54 -7.93 15.05
CA LEU A 345 -14.18 -9.17 14.61
C LEU A 345 -13.97 -9.40 13.10
N ILE A 346 -14.17 -8.35 12.29
CA ILE A 346 -14.00 -8.40 10.83
C ILE A 346 -12.53 -8.66 10.46
N PHE A 347 -11.60 -7.91 11.08
CA PHE A 347 -10.16 -8.09 10.89
C PHE A 347 -9.73 -9.52 11.24
N HIS A 348 -10.13 -10.03 12.41
CA HIS A 348 -9.78 -11.39 12.83
C HIS A 348 -10.34 -12.43 11.88
N SER A 349 -11.58 -12.28 11.41
CA SER A 349 -12.16 -13.17 10.40
C SER A 349 -11.30 -13.27 9.14
N PHE A 350 -10.90 -12.13 8.55
CA PHE A 350 -10.02 -12.12 7.38
C PHE A 350 -8.63 -12.69 7.69
N TRP A 351 -8.03 -12.32 8.81
CA TRP A 351 -6.68 -12.73 9.16
C TRP A 351 -6.58 -14.22 9.46
N PHE A 352 -7.53 -14.78 10.21
CA PHE A 352 -7.60 -16.22 10.47
C PHE A 352 -7.85 -17.03 9.20
N ASP A 353 -8.75 -16.58 8.33
CA ASP A 353 -8.99 -17.24 7.04
C ASP A 353 -7.70 -17.32 6.21
N LYS A 354 -6.93 -16.22 6.15
CA LYS A 354 -5.64 -16.19 5.47
C LYS A 354 -4.64 -17.17 6.08
N LEU A 355 -4.47 -17.13 7.41
CA LEU A 355 -3.52 -18.03 8.09
C LEU A 355 -3.90 -19.51 7.92
N LYS A 356 -5.18 -19.87 7.98
CA LYS A 356 -5.64 -21.24 7.72
C LYS A 356 -5.25 -21.72 6.32
N LYS A 357 -5.43 -20.87 5.30
CA LYS A 357 -5.05 -21.19 3.91
C LYS A 357 -3.53 -21.36 3.77
N LYS A 358 -2.72 -20.58 4.48
CA LYS A 358 -1.26 -20.72 4.53
C LYS A 358 -0.80 -22.05 5.11
N ILE A 359 -1.60 -22.69 5.98
CA ILE A 359 -1.36 -24.05 6.49
C ILE A 359 -2.27 -25.10 5.84
N GLY A 360 -2.93 -24.79 4.73
CA GLY A 360 -3.67 -25.78 3.94
C GLY A 360 -4.91 -26.36 4.62
N ILE A 361 -5.59 -25.59 5.47
CA ILE A 361 -6.85 -26.00 6.11
C ILE A 361 -8.04 -25.51 5.30
N TYR A 362 -9.01 -26.40 5.06
CA TYR A 362 -10.32 -26.08 4.49
C TYR A 362 -11.40 -26.03 5.58
N GLY A 363 -12.47 -25.26 5.33
CA GLY A 363 -13.54 -25.09 6.30
C GLY A 363 -13.07 -24.49 7.63
N SER A 364 -13.77 -24.83 8.71
CA SER A 364 -13.44 -24.40 10.07
C SER A 364 -13.76 -25.52 11.06
N GLU A 365 -12.90 -25.69 12.05
CA GLU A 365 -13.15 -26.46 13.27
C GLU A 365 -12.79 -25.61 14.50
N GLU A 366 -13.30 -25.98 15.66
CA GLU A 366 -13.14 -25.21 16.91
C GLU A 366 -11.66 -25.02 17.31
N ASP A 367 -10.85 -26.07 17.13
CA ASP A 367 -9.43 -26.09 17.50
C ASP A 367 -8.48 -25.44 16.47
N ASP A 368 -8.97 -24.96 15.33
CA ASP A 368 -8.12 -24.37 14.28
C ASP A 368 -7.32 -23.16 14.78
N SER A 369 -7.94 -22.36 15.65
CA SER A 369 -7.31 -21.19 16.26
C SER A 369 -6.10 -21.58 17.11
N ARG A 370 -6.24 -22.62 17.93
CA ARG A 370 -5.16 -23.15 18.77
C ARG A 370 -3.98 -23.61 17.94
N LEU A 371 -4.23 -24.37 16.87
CA LEU A 371 -3.18 -24.87 15.99
C LEU A 371 -2.38 -23.72 15.36
N LEU A 372 -3.05 -22.66 14.94
CA LEU A 372 -2.41 -21.46 14.41
C LEU A 372 -1.56 -20.73 15.45
N PHE A 373 -2.09 -20.53 16.65
CA PHE A 373 -1.36 -19.85 17.73
C PHE A 373 -0.15 -20.66 18.23
N GLU A 374 -0.25 -21.99 18.29
CA GLU A 374 0.89 -22.88 18.58
C GLU A 374 2.01 -22.65 17.54
N LEU A 375 1.69 -22.57 16.23
CA LEU A 375 2.67 -22.25 15.20
C LEU A 375 3.31 -20.89 15.40
N LEU A 376 2.52 -19.82 15.53
CA LEU A 376 3.05 -18.46 15.67
C LEU A 376 3.93 -18.32 16.92
N THR A 377 3.57 -19.00 18.02
CA THR A 377 4.39 -19.05 19.25
C THR A 377 5.73 -19.72 18.99
N MET A 378 5.76 -20.83 18.24
CA MET A 378 7.01 -21.46 17.84
C MET A 378 7.83 -20.56 16.91
N LEU A 379 7.21 -19.88 15.94
CA LEU A 379 7.95 -18.97 15.05
C LEU A 379 8.70 -17.89 15.85
N GLU A 380 8.05 -17.32 16.86
CA GLU A 380 8.67 -16.31 17.73
C GLU A 380 9.74 -16.93 18.63
N LYS A 381 9.48 -18.09 19.24
CA LYS A 381 10.42 -18.81 20.12
C LYS A 381 11.72 -19.20 19.41
N TYR A 382 11.64 -19.67 18.16
CA TYR A 382 12.80 -20.12 17.39
C TYR A 382 13.37 -19.02 16.48
N GLU A 383 12.84 -17.79 16.57
CA GLU A 383 13.20 -16.66 15.71
C GLU A 383 13.17 -17.04 14.22
N ALA A 384 12.14 -17.79 13.83
CA ALA A 384 12.04 -18.40 12.52
C ALA A 384 11.74 -17.36 11.43
N ASP A 385 12.34 -17.53 10.25
CA ASP A 385 11.96 -16.72 9.08
C ASP A 385 10.51 -17.00 8.69
N TYR A 386 9.69 -15.94 8.64
CA TYR A 386 8.25 -16.03 8.47
C TYR A 386 7.91 -16.65 7.10
N THR A 387 8.41 -16.07 6.02
CA THR A 387 8.11 -16.52 4.66
C THR A 387 8.69 -17.90 4.38
N ASN A 388 9.95 -18.15 4.73
CA ASN A 388 10.61 -19.42 4.48
C ASN A 388 9.98 -20.57 5.27
N THR A 389 9.42 -20.32 6.45
CA THR A 389 8.71 -21.36 7.21
C THR A 389 7.51 -21.88 6.42
N PHE A 390 6.65 -20.98 5.93
CA PHE A 390 5.51 -21.39 5.11
C PHE A 390 5.95 -21.98 3.77
N LEU A 391 7.03 -21.46 3.17
CA LEU A 391 7.58 -21.96 1.92
C LEU A 391 8.03 -23.43 2.04
N ALA A 392 8.84 -23.74 3.06
CA ALA A 392 9.33 -25.09 3.34
C ALA A 392 8.20 -26.07 3.66
N MET A 393 7.12 -25.60 4.29
CA MET A 393 5.94 -26.44 4.51
C MET A 393 5.12 -26.70 3.24
N THR A 394 5.29 -25.89 2.19
CA THR A 394 4.48 -25.93 0.96
C THR A 394 5.10 -26.85 -0.09
N TYR A 395 6.43 -26.88 -0.19
CA TYR A 395 7.15 -27.57 -1.25
C TYR A 395 8.13 -28.58 -0.67
N ASP A 396 7.80 -29.86 -0.78
CA ASP A 396 8.66 -30.96 -0.34
C ASP A 396 9.99 -31.00 -1.13
N GLU A 397 10.04 -30.39 -2.31
CA GLU A 397 11.26 -30.35 -3.14
C GLU A 397 12.33 -29.39 -2.59
N LEU A 398 11.98 -28.52 -1.63
CA LEU A 398 12.90 -27.58 -1.02
C LEU A 398 13.42 -28.13 0.31
N ASP A 399 14.73 -28.39 0.40
CA ASP A 399 15.35 -28.71 1.69
C ASP A 399 15.33 -27.45 2.58
N TYR A 400 14.63 -27.54 3.72
CA TYR A 400 14.56 -26.46 4.70
C TYR A 400 15.96 -26.01 5.18
N ARG A 401 16.98 -26.87 5.08
CA ARG A 401 18.37 -26.55 5.45
C ARG A 401 19.02 -25.56 4.48
N GLU A 402 18.49 -25.42 3.27
CA GLU A 402 18.94 -24.45 2.27
C GLU A 402 18.19 -23.11 2.37
N LEU A 403 17.22 -23.00 3.28
CA LEU A 403 16.47 -21.79 3.54
C LEU A 403 16.94 -21.14 4.85
N THR A 404 17.32 -19.87 4.78
CA THR A 404 17.82 -19.13 5.94
C THR A 404 16.74 -19.04 7.03
N GLY A 405 17.16 -19.21 8.29
CA GLY A 405 16.38 -18.84 9.47
C GLY A 405 15.32 -19.83 9.92
N ILE A 406 15.26 -21.07 9.40
CA ILE A 406 14.20 -22.02 9.80
C ILE A 406 14.70 -23.37 10.34
N LYS A 407 16.00 -23.67 10.24
CA LYS A 407 16.57 -24.97 10.62
C LYS A 407 16.20 -25.41 12.04
N ASN A 408 16.42 -24.54 13.03
CA ASN A 408 16.20 -24.87 14.44
C ASN A 408 14.73 -25.21 14.74
N LEU A 409 13.79 -24.51 14.09
CA LEU A 409 12.36 -24.79 14.21
C LEU A 409 12.04 -26.20 13.68
N PHE A 410 12.47 -26.51 12.46
CA PHE A 410 12.13 -27.77 11.78
C PHE A 410 12.80 -29.00 12.43
N GLU A 411 13.96 -28.83 13.08
CA GLU A 411 14.64 -29.90 13.81
C GLU A 411 14.04 -30.15 15.20
N SER A 412 13.25 -29.20 15.74
CA SER A 412 12.63 -29.31 17.06
C SER A 412 11.55 -30.39 17.13
N ASP A 413 11.43 -31.06 18.27
CA ASP A 413 10.37 -32.05 18.50
C ASP A 413 8.99 -31.39 18.64
N GLU A 414 8.96 -30.13 19.06
CA GLU A 414 7.74 -29.34 19.18
C GLU A 414 7.08 -29.10 17.81
N PHE A 415 7.88 -28.74 16.80
CA PHE A 415 7.38 -28.55 15.44
C PHE A 415 6.93 -29.87 14.81
N LYS A 416 7.67 -30.97 15.02
CA LYS A 416 7.27 -32.30 14.54
C LYS A 416 5.92 -32.72 15.13
N ALA A 417 5.76 -32.59 16.45
CA ALA A 417 4.50 -32.90 17.12
C ALA A 417 3.35 -32.00 16.64
N TRP A 418 3.60 -30.71 16.42
CA TRP A 418 2.62 -29.80 15.85
C TRP A 418 2.23 -30.18 14.41
N LYS A 419 3.20 -30.60 13.59
CA LYS A 419 2.96 -31.03 12.21
C LYS A 419 2.06 -32.27 12.15
N ASP A 420 2.24 -33.21 13.07
CA ASP A 420 1.37 -34.40 13.18
C ASP A 420 -0.08 -34.01 13.52
N LYS A 421 -0.27 -33.02 14.41
CA LYS A 421 -1.61 -32.46 14.69
C LYS A 421 -2.22 -31.81 13.45
N LEU A 422 -1.42 -31.05 12.70
CA LEU A 422 -1.87 -30.40 11.47
C LEU A 422 -2.29 -31.42 10.40
N ASP A 423 -1.54 -32.50 10.23
CA ASP A 423 -1.87 -33.53 9.25
C ASP A 423 -3.10 -34.34 9.65
N SER A 424 -3.28 -34.60 10.95
CA SER A 424 -4.53 -35.15 11.49
C SER A 424 -5.72 -34.22 11.20
N ARG A 425 -5.53 -32.91 11.40
CA ARG A 425 -6.56 -31.90 11.13
C ARG A 425 -6.91 -31.81 9.64
N ARG A 426 -5.93 -31.86 8.74
CA ARG A 426 -6.17 -31.88 7.27
C ARG A 426 -6.87 -33.16 6.82
N SER A 427 -6.57 -34.30 7.46
CA SER A 427 -7.27 -35.57 7.19
C SER A 427 -8.76 -35.47 7.48
N LEU A 428 -9.16 -34.67 8.48
CA LEU A 428 -10.57 -34.40 8.77
C LEU A 428 -11.28 -33.65 7.64
N ASP A 429 -10.59 -32.75 6.93
CA ASP A 429 -11.19 -32.05 5.76
C ASP A 429 -11.51 -33.02 4.63
N ILE A 430 -10.67 -34.04 4.44
CA ILE A 430 -10.90 -35.12 3.48
C ILE A 430 -12.10 -35.98 3.92
N GLN A 431 -12.12 -36.38 5.20
CA GLN A 431 -13.24 -37.17 5.75
C GLN A 431 -14.59 -36.44 5.65
N LYS A 432 -14.59 -35.12 5.86
CA LYS A 432 -15.78 -34.26 5.70
C LYS A 432 -16.04 -33.86 4.25
N SER A 433 -15.33 -34.43 3.27
CA SER A 433 -15.48 -34.14 1.83
C SER A 433 -15.31 -32.66 1.45
N ARG A 434 -14.53 -31.90 2.23
CA ARG A 434 -14.21 -30.49 1.98
C ARG A 434 -13.02 -30.31 1.05
N ALA A 435 -12.16 -31.32 0.97
CA ALA A 435 -10.96 -31.35 0.16
C ALA A 435 -10.65 -32.78 -0.29
N LYS A 436 -9.89 -32.93 -1.37
CA LYS A 436 -9.28 -34.20 -1.78
C LYS A 436 -7.89 -34.35 -1.20
N GLU A 437 -7.31 -35.54 -1.35
CA GLU A 437 -5.92 -35.78 -1.03
C GLU A 437 -5.02 -34.79 -1.80
N ASN A 438 -4.03 -34.23 -1.11
CA ASN A 438 -3.08 -33.21 -1.62
C ASN A 438 -3.67 -31.84 -2.02
N ASP A 439 -4.99 -31.61 -1.95
CA ASP A 439 -5.57 -30.27 -2.24
C ASP A 439 -4.99 -29.18 -1.32
N TYR A 440 -4.65 -29.54 -0.07
CA TYR A 440 -4.00 -28.63 0.87
C TYR A 440 -2.68 -28.04 0.32
N LYS A 441 -1.92 -28.80 -0.49
CA LYS A 441 -0.69 -28.29 -1.12
C LYS A 441 -1.01 -27.21 -2.14
N ASN A 442 -2.03 -27.40 -2.96
CA ASN A 442 -2.46 -26.39 -3.92
C ASN A 442 -2.96 -25.12 -3.21
N LEU A 443 -3.70 -25.28 -2.10
CA LEU A 443 -4.12 -24.15 -1.28
C LEU A 443 -2.92 -23.39 -0.72
N MET A 444 -1.92 -24.09 -0.19
CA MET A 444 -0.70 -23.49 0.32
C MET A 444 0.10 -22.79 -0.78
N LYS A 445 0.26 -23.40 -1.96
CA LYS A 445 0.95 -22.79 -3.11
C LYS A 445 0.31 -21.46 -3.53
N GLN A 446 -1.01 -21.34 -3.44
CA GLN A 446 -1.74 -20.11 -3.76
C GLN A 446 -1.65 -19.02 -2.67
N ASN A 447 -1.22 -19.36 -1.45
CA ASN A 447 -1.25 -18.45 -0.29
C ASN A 447 0.11 -18.25 0.39
N ASN A 448 1.14 -19.01 0.00
CA ASN A 448 2.49 -18.91 0.51
C ASN A 448 3.43 -18.46 -0.61
N PRO A 449 3.85 -17.18 -0.62
CA PRO A 449 4.77 -16.70 -1.64
C PRO A 449 6.13 -17.38 -1.50
N VAL A 450 6.75 -17.68 -2.63
CA VAL A 450 8.15 -18.12 -2.74
C VAL A 450 9.10 -16.97 -2.46
N ILE A 451 8.72 -15.76 -2.87
CA ILE A 451 9.54 -14.55 -2.70
C ILE A 451 8.71 -13.37 -2.20
N ILE A 452 9.34 -12.55 -1.37
CA ILE A 452 8.89 -11.22 -0.95
C ILE A 452 9.99 -10.20 -1.27
N ALA A 453 9.68 -8.91 -1.26
CA ALA A 453 10.67 -7.84 -1.43
C ALA A 453 11.51 -7.71 -0.14
N ARG A 454 12.38 -8.70 0.12
CA ARG A 454 13.23 -8.75 1.31
C ARG A 454 14.10 -7.49 1.39
N ASN A 455 14.23 -6.96 2.60
CA ASN A 455 14.88 -5.69 2.88
C ASN A 455 16.27 -5.59 2.27
N ARG A 456 17.11 -6.58 2.53
CA ARG A 456 18.49 -6.57 2.05
C ARG A 456 18.60 -6.72 0.52
N LEU A 457 17.66 -7.40 -0.15
CA LEU A 457 17.59 -7.39 -1.63
C LEU A 457 17.31 -5.99 -2.17
N VAL A 458 16.33 -5.30 -1.58
CA VAL A 458 15.96 -3.93 -1.97
C VAL A 458 17.13 -2.97 -1.72
N GLU A 459 17.81 -3.06 -0.58
CA GLU A 459 18.98 -2.21 -0.29
C GLU A 459 20.17 -2.47 -1.21
N ASP A 460 20.46 -3.73 -1.52
CA ASP A 460 21.56 -4.09 -2.43
C ASP A 460 21.32 -3.46 -3.81
N ILE A 461 20.10 -3.57 -4.34
CA ILE A 461 19.70 -2.98 -5.63
C ILE A 461 19.81 -1.45 -5.60
N ILE A 462 19.28 -0.80 -4.55
CA ILE A 462 19.36 0.66 -4.40
C ILE A 462 20.83 1.10 -4.36
N SER A 463 21.64 0.43 -3.54
CA SER A 463 23.07 0.74 -3.40
C SER A 463 23.82 0.54 -4.71
N GLY A 464 23.52 -0.53 -5.45
CA GLY A 464 24.09 -0.79 -6.78
C GLY A 464 23.79 0.34 -7.77
N LEU A 465 22.52 0.74 -7.87
CA LEU A 465 22.09 1.82 -8.78
C LEU A 465 22.68 3.19 -8.43
N GLU A 466 22.78 3.50 -7.13
CA GLU A 466 23.41 4.73 -6.65
C GLU A 466 24.91 4.77 -6.97
N ASN A 467 25.57 3.62 -6.96
CA ASN A 467 26.99 3.46 -7.30
C ASN A 467 27.26 3.27 -8.81
N GLY A 468 26.25 3.47 -9.66
CA GLY A 468 26.40 3.44 -11.12
C GLY A 468 26.24 2.06 -11.76
N GLY A 469 25.70 1.07 -11.04
CA GLY A 469 25.27 -0.20 -11.59
C GLY A 469 24.11 -0.06 -12.58
N ASP A 470 23.88 -1.10 -13.37
CA ASP A 470 22.77 -1.16 -14.33
C ASP A 470 21.45 -1.64 -13.68
N LEU A 471 20.39 -1.72 -14.47
CA LEU A 471 19.04 -2.05 -14.01
C LEU A 471 18.78 -3.57 -13.88
N SER A 472 19.76 -4.44 -14.15
CA SER A 472 19.51 -5.88 -14.31
C SER A 472 18.94 -6.51 -13.04
N GLU A 473 19.50 -6.22 -11.87
CA GLU A 473 19.00 -6.76 -10.59
C GLU A 473 17.62 -6.19 -10.21
N LEU A 474 17.39 -4.90 -10.51
CA LEU A 474 16.07 -4.28 -10.33
C LEU A 474 15.02 -4.96 -11.20
N ILE A 475 15.33 -5.22 -12.48
CA ILE A 475 14.43 -5.87 -13.42
C ILE A 475 14.21 -7.34 -13.05
N GLU A 476 15.25 -8.09 -12.65
CA GLU A 476 15.16 -9.48 -12.19
C GLU A 476 14.21 -9.57 -10.97
N LEU A 477 14.42 -8.74 -9.95
CA LEU A 477 13.58 -8.75 -8.76
C LEU A 477 12.16 -8.26 -9.06
N ALA A 478 11.99 -7.17 -9.83
CA ALA A 478 10.66 -6.68 -10.20
C ALA A 478 9.88 -7.72 -10.99
N SER A 479 10.53 -8.48 -11.88
CA SER A 479 9.90 -9.57 -12.62
C SER A 479 9.50 -10.74 -11.71
N ALA A 480 10.36 -11.13 -10.77
CA ALA A 480 10.06 -12.17 -9.79
C ALA A 480 8.87 -11.80 -8.89
N LEU A 481 8.79 -10.54 -8.46
CA LEU A 481 7.73 -10.02 -7.60
C LEU A 481 6.36 -9.90 -8.28
N LYS A 482 6.29 -9.97 -9.62
CA LYS A 482 4.99 -10.04 -10.34
C LYS A 482 4.27 -11.35 -10.08
N ASN A 483 5.01 -12.45 -9.99
CA ASN A 483 4.48 -13.81 -9.78
C ASN A 483 5.12 -14.44 -8.53
N PRO A 484 4.89 -13.88 -7.32
CA PRO A 484 5.64 -14.26 -6.14
C PRO A 484 5.32 -15.67 -5.63
N TYR A 485 4.21 -16.27 -6.07
CA TYR A 485 3.77 -17.62 -5.70
C TYR A 485 4.32 -18.72 -6.62
N GLU A 486 4.92 -18.37 -7.76
CA GLU A 486 5.45 -19.35 -8.70
C GLU A 486 6.76 -19.96 -8.21
N LEU A 487 6.85 -21.29 -8.21
CA LEU A 487 8.08 -22.01 -7.98
C LEU A 487 8.87 -22.12 -9.30
N ASN A 488 9.73 -21.14 -9.56
CA ASN A 488 10.64 -21.14 -10.70
C ASN A 488 12.10 -20.95 -10.23
N GLN A 489 13.07 -21.18 -11.13
CA GLN A 489 14.50 -21.13 -10.77
C GLN A 489 14.94 -19.77 -10.22
N VAL A 490 14.40 -18.66 -10.74
CA VAL A 490 14.72 -17.30 -10.29
C VAL A 490 14.20 -17.08 -8.87
N ASN A 491 12.93 -17.41 -8.62
CA ASN A 491 12.31 -17.26 -7.30
C ASN A 491 13.01 -18.15 -6.26
N ILE A 492 13.37 -19.39 -6.61
CA ILE A 492 14.13 -20.29 -5.71
C ILE A 492 15.50 -19.70 -5.38
N LYS A 493 16.25 -19.23 -6.38
CA LYS A 493 17.57 -18.60 -6.20
C LYS A 493 17.49 -17.42 -5.24
N LEU A 494 16.48 -16.56 -5.42
CA LEU A 494 16.28 -15.39 -4.57
C LEU A 494 15.81 -15.75 -3.15
N ALA A 495 14.97 -16.78 -3.00
CA ALA A 495 14.51 -17.27 -1.70
C ALA A 495 15.63 -17.89 -0.85
N LYS A 496 16.59 -18.56 -1.49
CA LYS A 496 17.75 -19.21 -0.83
C LYS A 496 18.91 -18.27 -0.54
N LYS A 497 18.93 -17.05 -1.09
CA LYS A 497 20.01 -16.10 -0.84
C LYS A 497 20.01 -15.79 0.66
N ASP A 498 21.20 -15.80 1.26
CA ASP A 498 21.35 -15.44 2.67
C ASP A 498 21.16 -13.93 2.82
N ILE A 499 19.95 -13.55 3.24
CA ILE A 499 19.46 -12.17 3.28
C ILE A 499 19.17 -11.79 4.73
N SER A 500 19.83 -12.41 5.72
CA SER A 500 19.61 -12.06 7.13
C SER A 500 19.83 -10.56 7.34
N THR A 501 18.76 -9.82 7.58
CA THR A 501 18.82 -8.39 7.84
C THR A 501 19.13 -8.19 9.33
N PRO A 502 20.09 -7.34 9.73
CA PRO A 502 20.37 -7.11 11.15
C PRO A 502 19.10 -6.67 11.89
N LEU A 503 18.93 -7.08 13.16
CA LEU A 503 17.83 -6.66 14.03
C LEU A 503 17.70 -5.12 14.15
N THR A 504 18.76 -4.38 13.85
CA THR A 504 18.81 -2.92 13.87
C THR A 504 18.39 -2.26 12.56
N TYR A 505 17.95 -3.03 11.56
CA TYR A 505 17.59 -2.49 10.26
C TYR A 505 16.42 -1.53 10.38
N ARG A 506 16.62 -0.35 9.79
CA ARG A 506 15.64 0.73 9.75
C ARG A 506 15.53 1.25 8.34
N THR A 507 14.32 1.60 7.98
CA THR A 507 14.00 2.29 6.74
C THR A 507 13.70 3.75 7.04
N TYR A 508 13.87 4.59 6.02
CA TYR A 508 13.77 6.04 6.14
C TYR A 508 12.79 6.58 5.11
N CYS A 509 12.08 7.67 5.45
CA CYS A 509 11.13 8.32 4.57
C CYS A 509 11.77 9.10 3.39
N GLY A 510 13.09 9.00 3.20
CA GLY A 510 13.85 9.74 2.17
C GLY A 510 13.60 11.25 2.20
N THR A 511 13.33 11.81 3.37
CA THR A 511 13.07 13.25 3.59
C THR A 511 14.35 14.00 3.82
#